data_AF-A0A416RVD5-F1
#
_entry.id   AF-A0A416RVD5-F1
#
_cell.length_a   1.000
_cell.length_b   1.000
_cell.length_c   1.000
_cell.angle_alpha   90.00
_cell.angle_beta   90.00
_cell.angle_gamma   90.00
#
_symmetry.space_group_name_H-M   'P 1'
#
loop_
_entity.id
_entity.type
_entity.pdbx_description
1 polymer ?
#
loop_
_entity_poly.entity_id
_entity_poly.type
_entity_poly.pdbx_seq_one_letter_code
_entity_poly.pdbx_strand_id
1 'polypeptide(L)'
;MPSVRIYKKQIQNCYDMYIKEIQNSDKYETEELEMSDFTVSINDLKTKVDSLRQLNAQFKSQINELEGTEANLNGMWEGQARESFHNAFASDKVQMDNFYNAVEVYAQRLEAIAARYAQAEATNVEIANERTYK
;
A
#
# COMPACT_ATOMS: atom_id res chain seq x y z
N MET A 1 -38.80 50.69 -22.99
CA MET A 1 -38.39 49.67 -23.99
C MET A 1 -37.99 48.38 -23.28
N PRO A 2 -38.83 47.33 -23.33
CA PRO A 2 -38.61 46.06 -22.64
C PRO A 2 -37.44 45.21 -23.18
N SER A 3 -37.00 45.43 -24.42
CA SER A 3 -36.03 44.57 -25.11
C SER A 3 -34.63 44.58 -24.48
N VAL A 4 -34.11 45.75 -24.08
CA VAL A 4 -32.74 45.88 -23.54
C VAL A 4 -32.53 45.10 -22.24
N ARG A 5 -33.57 45.01 -21.39
CA ARG A 5 -33.54 44.23 -20.15
C ARG A 5 -33.48 42.72 -20.39
N ILE A 6 -34.14 42.25 -21.46
CA ILE A 6 -34.16 40.84 -21.84
C ILE A 6 -32.79 40.42 -22.35
N TYR A 7 -32.18 41.21 -23.24
CA TYR A 7 -30.83 40.93 -23.76
C TYR A 7 -29.77 40.92 -22.65
N LYS A 8 -29.83 41.87 -21.70
CA LYS A 8 -28.89 41.88 -20.57
C LYS A 8 -29.00 40.62 -19.70
N LYS A 9 -30.21 40.10 -19.51
CA LYS A 9 -30.46 38.88 -18.72
C LYS A 9 -30.00 37.62 -19.46
N GLN A 10 -30.19 37.55 -20.77
CA GLN A 10 -29.66 36.45 -21.59
C GLN A 10 -28.13 36.41 -21.60
N ILE A 11 -27.47 37.57 -21.72
CA ILE A 11 -26.01 37.64 -21.65
C ILE A 11 -25.50 37.18 -20.28
N GLN A 12 -26.14 37.61 -19.19
CA GLN A 12 -25.77 37.16 -17.85
C GLN A 12 -25.95 35.65 -17.68
N ASN A 13 -27.07 35.09 -18.16
CA ASN A 13 -27.31 33.65 -18.10
C ASN A 13 -26.25 32.85 -18.89
N CYS A 14 -25.84 33.33 -20.07
CA CYS A 14 -24.77 32.68 -20.84
C CYS A 14 -23.43 32.75 -20.11
N TYR A 15 -23.13 33.86 -19.45
CA TYR A 15 -21.91 34.03 -18.67
C TYR A 15 -21.90 33.11 -17.45
N ASP A 16 -23.01 33.03 -16.73
CA ASP A 16 -23.16 32.14 -15.56
C ASP A 16 -23.08 30.65 -15.96
N MET A 17 -23.57 30.30 -17.14
CA MET A 17 -23.45 28.95 -17.70
C MET A 17 -21.99 28.61 -18.01
N TYR A 18 -21.27 29.52 -18.69
CA TYR A 18 -19.85 29.34 -19.02
C TYR A 18 -18.95 29.26 -17.77
N ILE A 19 -19.22 30.09 -16.75
CA ILE A 19 -18.48 30.05 -15.47
C ILE A 19 -18.70 28.70 -14.76
N LYS A 20 -19.92 28.17 -14.76
CA LYS A 20 -20.21 26.83 -14.20
C LYS A 20 -19.50 25.71 -14.95
N GLU A 21 -19.39 25.84 -16.27
CA GLU A 21 -18.74 24.84 -17.13
C GLU A 21 -17.23 24.80 -16.88
N ILE A 22 -16.60 25.97 -16.72
CA ILE A 22 -15.18 26.07 -16.30
C ILE A 22 -14.96 25.46 -14.92
N GLN A 23 -15.79 25.83 -13.94
CA GLN A 23 -15.68 25.31 -12.56
C GLN A 23 -15.84 23.79 -12.48
N ASN A 24 -16.67 23.21 -13.34
CA ASN A 24 -16.81 21.76 -13.45
C ASN A 24 -15.57 21.13 -14.10
N SER A 25 -15.01 21.72 -15.17
CA SER A 25 -13.80 21.20 -15.83
C SER A 25 -12.61 21.11 -14.87
N ASP A 26 -12.35 22.17 -14.08
CA ASP A 26 -11.26 22.20 -13.09
C ASP A 26 -11.44 21.15 -11.99
N LYS A 27 -12.71 20.89 -11.62
CA LYS A 27 -13.05 19.86 -10.64
C LYS A 27 -12.76 18.44 -11.14
N TYR A 28 -13.04 18.14 -12.41
CA TYR A 28 -12.77 16.82 -12.97
C TYR A 28 -11.27 16.56 -13.11
N GLU A 29 -10.48 17.56 -13.49
CA GLU A 29 -9.02 17.44 -13.61
C GLU A 29 -8.34 17.24 -12.24
N THR A 30 -8.83 17.90 -11.18
CA THR A 30 -8.32 17.71 -9.82
C THR A 30 -8.67 16.33 -9.24
N GLU A 31 -9.88 15.82 -9.48
CA GLU A 31 -10.25 14.46 -9.09
C GLU A 31 -9.42 13.41 -9.84
N GLU A 32 -9.15 13.59 -11.13
CA GLU A 32 -8.32 12.67 -11.93
C GLU A 32 -6.84 12.63 -11.49
N LEU A 33 -6.26 13.78 -11.11
CA LEU A 33 -4.88 13.86 -10.61
C LEU A 33 -4.71 13.20 -9.24
N GLU A 34 -5.62 13.46 -8.30
CA GLU A 34 -5.65 12.79 -6.99
C GLU A 34 -5.76 11.27 -7.17
N MET A 35 -6.55 10.84 -8.15
CA MET A 35 -6.74 9.43 -8.50
C MET A 35 -5.50 8.75 -9.07
N SER A 36 -4.80 9.46 -9.96
CA SER A 36 -3.52 9.03 -10.52
C SER A 36 -2.45 8.85 -9.44
N ASP A 37 -2.25 9.87 -8.61
CA ASP A 37 -1.22 9.87 -7.55
C ASP A 37 -1.46 8.76 -6.53
N PHE A 38 -2.73 8.50 -6.20
CA PHE A 38 -3.09 7.46 -5.27
C PHE A 38 -2.86 6.04 -5.82
N THR A 39 -3.18 5.82 -7.09
CA THR A 39 -2.93 4.53 -7.78
C THR A 39 -1.43 4.22 -7.85
N VAL A 40 -0.61 5.22 -8.14
CA VAL A 40 0.86 5.11 -8.11
C VAL A 40 1.33 4.74 -6.70
N SER A 41 0.78 5.38 -5.66
CA SER A 41 1.11 5.08 -4.26
C SER A 41 0.80 3.64 -3.84
N ILE A 42 -0.33 3.08 -4.30
CA ILE A 42 -0.69 1.68 -4.02
C ILE A 42 0.26 0.69 -4.72
N ASN A 43 0.64 0.96 -5.96
CA ASN A 43 1.57 0.10 -6.70
C ASN A 43 2.98 0.11 -6.10
N ASP A 44 3.43 1.27 -5.62
CA ASP A 44 4.66 1.40 -4.85
C ASP A 44 4.59 0.61 -3.54
N LEU A 45 3.46 0.68 -2.83
CA LEU A 45 3.23 -0.08 -1.60
C LEU A 45 3.32 -1.59 -1.86
N LYS A 46 2.66 -2.10 -2.91
CA LYS A 46 2.73 -3.52 -3.29
C LYS A 46 4.16 -3.97 -3.59
N THR A 47 4.88 -3.18 -4.39
CA THR A 47 6.29 -3.47 -4.74
C THR A 47 7.18 -3.53 -3.49
N LYS A 48 6.95 -2.64 -2.52
CA LYS A 48 7.68 -2.65 -1.24
C LYS A 48 7.33 -3.86 -0.38
N VAL A 49 6.06 -4.29 -0.37
CA VAL A 49 5.64 -5.51 0.33
C VAL A 49 6.29 -6.75 -0.28
N ASP A 50 6.31 -6.87 -1.61
CA ASP A 50 6.95 -7.98 -2.30
C ASP A 50 8.46 -8.05 -1.98
N SER A 51 9.13 -6.89 -2.02
CA SER A 51 10.54 -6.77 -1.63
C SER A 51 10.77 -7.17 -0.16
N LEU A 52 9.88 -6.76 0.74
CA LEU A 52 9.95 -7.12 2.15
C LEU A 52 9.81 -8.63 2.36
N ARG A 53 8.85 -9.27 1.70
CA ARG A 53 8.65 -10.74 1.76
C ARG A 53 9.85 -11.48 1.17
N GLN A 54 10.44 -10.98 0.08
CA GLN A 54 11.65 -11.56 -0.51
C GLN A 54 12.82 -11.52 0.48
N LEU A 55 13.06 -10.36 1.11
CA LEU A 55 14.11 -10.22 2.14
C LEU A 55 13.83 -11.12 3.34
N ASN A 56 12.57 -11.25 3.77
CA ASN A 56 12.18 -12.10 4.89
C ASN A 56 12.41 -13.60 4.57
N ALA A 57 12.15 -14.02 3.33
CA ALA A 57 12.44 -15.37 2.86
C ALA A 57 13.96 -15.65 2.82
N GLN A 58 14.76 -14.68 2.35
CA GLN A 58 16.22 -14.78 2.38
C GLN A 58 16.74 -14.88 3.82
N PHE A 59 16.21 -14.05 4.73
CA PHE A 59 16.52 -14.12 6.15
C PHE A 59 16.22 -15.52 6.73
N LYS A 60 15.06 -16.10 6.38
CA LYS A 60 14.72 -17.47 6.80
C LYS A 60 15.69 -18.52 6.27
N SER A 61 16.15 -18.39 5.03
CA SER A 61 17.18 -19.27 4.46
C SER A 61 18.48 -19.19 5.27
N GLN A 62 18.93 -17.98 5.61
CA GLN A 62 20.14 -17.77 6.41
C GLN A 62 20.03 -18.34 7.83
N ILE A 63 18.85 -18.29 8.45
CA ILE A 63 18.62 -18.97 9.74
C ILE A 63 18.85 -20.49 9.59
N ASN A 64 18.31 -21.10 8.54
CA ASN A 64 18.45 -22.54 8.31
C ASN A 64 19.90 -22.93 8.01
N GLU A 65 20.64 -22.09 7.27
CA GLU A 65 22.08 -22.27 7.05
C GLU A 65 22.89 -22.16 8.36
N LEU A 66 22.52 -21.21 9.22
CA LEU A 66 23.13 -21.04 10.53
C LEU A 66 22.86 -22.24 11.44
N GLU A 67 21.64 -22.79 11.41
CA GLU A 67 21.27 -24.03 12.13
C GLU A 67 22.08 -25.24 11.63
N GLY A 68 22.27 -25.37 10.31
CA GLY A 68 23.14 -26.42 9.75
C GLY A 68 24.61 -26.26 10.19
N THR A 69 25.09 -25.02 10.25
CA THR A 69 26.45 -24.71 10.73
C THR A 69 26.59 -25.03 12.22
N GLU A 70 25.58 -24.69 13.03
CA GLU A 70 25.54 -25.01 14.45
C GLU A 70 25.57 -26.53 14.68
N ALA A 71 24.79 -27.30 13.92
CA ALA A 71 24.76 -28.74 14.03
C ALA A 71 26.13 -29.37 13.72
N ASN A 72 26.83 -28.85 12.70
CA ASN A 72 28.18 -29.29 12.37
C ASN A 72 29.18 -28.99 13.51
N LEU A 73 29.12 -27.78 14.08
CA LEU A 73 29.99 -27.37 15.20
C LEU A 73 29.71 -28.16 16.48
N ASN A 74 28.44 -28.47 16.75
CA ASN A 74 28.03 -29.31 17.87
C ASN A 74 28.59 -30.73 17.80
N GLY A 75 28.87 -31.23 16.59
CA GLY A 75 29.55 -32.52 16.40
C GLY A 75 31.06 -32.48 16.68
N MET A 76 31.66 -31.28 16.75
CA MET A 76 33.10 -31.09 16.94
C MET A 76 33.49 -30.91 18.41
N TRP A 77 32.59 -30.38 19.24
CA TRP A 77 32.87 -30.03 20.64
C TRP A 77 32.03 -30.88 21.59
N GLU A 78 32.66 -31.49 22.60
CA GLU A 78 31.98 -32.26 23.65
C GLU A 78 31.90 -31.50 24.97
N GLY A 79 30.98 -31.90 25.85
CA GLY A 79 30.87 -31.41 27.22
C GLY A 79 30.15 -30.05 27.38
N GLN A 80 30.42 -29.37 28.50
CA GLN A 80 29.70 -28.17 28.95
C GLN A 80 29.71 -27.02 27.94
N ALA A 81 30.80 -26.88 27.16
CA ALA A 81 30.93 -25.83 26.16
C ALA A 81 29.92 -26.01 25.01
N ARG A 82 29.72 -27.25 24.56
CA ARG A 82 28.73 -27.62 23.55
C ARG A 82 27.32 -27.25 24.01
N GLU A 83 26.97 -27.67 25.21
CA GLU A 83 25.63 -27.44 25.77
C GLU A 83 25.34 -25.95 25.96
N SER A 84 26.33 -25.17 26.44
CA SER A 84 26.20 -23.72 26.58
C SER A 84 25.97 -23.03 25.22
N PHE A 85 26.75 -23.40 24.21
CA PHE A 85 26.60 -22.84 22.86
C PHE A 85 25.25 -23.22 22.22
N HIS A 86 24.89 -24.50 22.27
CA HIS A 86 23.62 -24.99 21.73
C HIS A 86 22.42 -24.29 22.37
N ASN A 87 22.42 -24.13 23.70
CA ASN A 87 21.33 -23.45 24.40
C ASN A 87 21.24 -21.97 24.04
N ALA A 88 22.37 -21.28 23.89
CA ALA A 88 22.40 -19.89 23.43
C ALA A 88 21.84 -19.77 22.00
N PHE A 89 22.31 -20.63 21.08
CA PHE A 89 21.84 -20.65 19.71
C PHE A 89 20.33 -20.96 19.61
N ALA A 90 19.84 -21.96 20.35
CA ALA A 90 18.42 -22.31 20.36
C ALA A 90 17.54 -21.16 20.84
N SER A 91 17.99 -20.42 21.87
CA SER A 91 17.31 -19.20 22.34
C SER A 91 17.28 -18.11 21.26
N ASP A 92 18.41 -17.85 20.61
CA ASP A 92 18.51 -16.85 19.56
C ASP A 92 17.64 -17.20 18.35
N LYS A 93 17.63 -18.48 17.95
CA LYS A 93 16.80 -18.99 16.85
C LYS A 93 15.31 -18.73 17.08
N VAL A 94 14.82 -18.91 18.31
CA VAL A 94 13.43 -18.57 18.67
C VAL A 94 13.13 -17.10 18.38
N GLN A 95 14.06 -16.20 18.72
CA GLN A 95 13.89 -14.77 18.46
C GLN A 95 13.93 -14.45 16.96
N MET A 96 14.79 -15.12 16.20
CA MET A 96 14.84 -14.99 14.74
C MET A 96 13.54 -15.47 14.08
N ASP A 97 12.99 -16.60 14.53
CA ASP A 97 11.70 -17.14 14.06
C ASP A 97 10.53 -16.20 14.42
N ASN A 98 10.54 -15.62 15.62
CA ASN A 98 9.57 -14.61 16.02
C ASN A 98 9.65 -13.36 15.15
N PHE A 99 10.86 -12.90 14.82
CA PHE A 99 11.05 -11.75 13.92
C PHE A 99 10.52 -12.03 12.52
N TYR A 100 10.83 -13.20 11.95
CA TYR A 100 10.30 -13.64 10.65
C TYR A 100 8.77 -13.58 10.63
N ASN A 101 8.12 -14.13 11.66
CA ASN A 101 6.65 -14.13 11.78
C ASN A 101 6.08 -12.70 11.92
N ALA A 102 6.75 -11.82 12.67
CA ALA A 102 6.31 -10.44 12.82
C ALA A 102 6.36 -9.67 11.49
N VAL A 103 7.39 -9.92 10.66
CA VAL A 103 7.51 -9.34 9.32
C VAL A 103 6.41 -9.87 8.38
N GLU A 104 6.09 -11.16 8.42
CA GLU A 104 4.99 -11.72 7.64
C GLU A 104 3.64 -11.09 8.01
N VAL A 105 3.36 -10.95 9.31
CA VAL A 105 2.13 -10.28 9.77
C VAL A 105 2.11 -8.83 9.30
N TYR A 106 3.22 -8.11 9.40
CA TYR A 106 3.29 -6.72 8.93
C TYR A 106 3.02 -6.60 7.42
N ALA A 107 3.63 -7.47 6.60
CA ALA A 107 3.37 -7.53 5.16
C ALA A 107 1.88 -7.78 4.84
N GLN A 108 1.24 -8.73 5.53
CA GLN A 108 -0.20 -9.00 5.40
C GLN A 108 -1.06 -7.78 5.76
N ARG A 109 -0.67 -7.01 6.79
CA ARG A 109 -1.40 -5.79 7.15
C ARG A 109 -1.30 -4.73 6.06
N LEU A 110 -0.13 -4.55 5.45
CA LEU A 110 0.05 -3.61 4.33
C LEU A 110 -0.78 -4.02 3.11
N GLU A 111 -0.84 -5.31 2.77
CA GLU A 111 -1.70 -5.83 1.70
C GLU A 111 -3.19 -5.58 1.99
N ALA A 112 -3.63 -5.84 3.22
CA ALA A 112 -5.01 -5.58 3.62
C ALA A 112 -5.38 -4.09 3.53
N ILE A 113 -4.44 -3.20 3.87
CA ILE A 113 -4.62 -1.76 3.71
C ILE A 113 -4.73 -1.42 2.22
N ALA A 114 -3.81 -1.90 1.38
CA ALA A 114 -3.86 -1.68 -0.06
C ALA A 114 -5.17 -2.16 -0.70
N ALA A 115 -5.66 -3.34 -0.29
CA ALA A 115 -6.92 -3.90 -0.77
C ALA A 115 -8.15 -3.06 -0.37
N ARG A 116 -8.20 -2.60 0.88
CA ARG A 116 -9.29 -1.72 1.35
C ARG A 116 -9.33 -0.42 0.57
N TYR A 117 -8.17 0.15 0.27
CA TYR A 117 -8.08 1.36 -0.52
C TYR A 117 -8.51 1.13 -1.97
N ALA A 118 -8.08 0.04 -2.62
CA ALA A 118 -8.54 -0.32 -3.95
C ALA A 118 -10.07 -0.53 -4.01
N GLN A 119 -10.68 -1.08 -2.95
CA GLN A 119 -12.12 -1.27 -2.86
C GLN A 119 -12.88 0.06 -2.67
N ALA A 120 -12.39 0.92 -1.76
CA ALA A 120 -12.94 2.26 -1.58
C ALA A 120 -12.91 3.02 -2.91
N GLU A 121 -11.85 2.82 -3.68
CA GLU A 121 -11.73 3.45 -4.98
C GLU A 121 -12.72 2.95 -6.02
N ALA A 122 -12.86 1.63 -6.18
CA ALA A 122 -13.87 1.08 -7.06
C ALA A 122 -15.28 1.60 -6.73
N THR A 123 -15.58 1.78 -5.44
CA THR A 123 -16.85 2.34 -4.96
C THR A 123 -17.00 3.82 -5.35
N ASN A 124 -15.94 4.63 -5.24
CA ASN A 124 -15.96 6.04 -5.63
C ASN A 124 -16.20 6.20 -7.13
N VAL A 125 -15.53 5.39 -7.97
CA VAL A 125 -15.74 5.34 -9.42
C VAL A 125 -17.19 4.96 -9.76
N GLU A 126 -17.76 3.94 -9.09
CA GLU A 126 -19.16 3.55 -9.26
C GLU A 126 -20.12 4.71 -8.93
N ILE A 127 -19.93 5.39 -7.80
CA ILE A 127 -20.75 6.54 -7.40
C ILE A 127 -20.60 7.71 -8.38
N ALA A 128 -19.40 7.98 -8.89
CA ALA A 128 -19.15 9.03 -9.87
C ALA A 128 -19.84 8.73 -11.21
N ASN A 129 -19.77 7.48 -11.67
CA ASN A 129 -20.48 7.01 -12.87
C ASN A 129 -22.00 7.11 -12.69
N GLU A 130 -22.52 6.76 -11.51
CA GLU A 130 -23.94 6.95 -11.20
C GLU A 130 -24.34 8.43 -11.13
N ARG A 131 -23.48 9.34 -10.68
CA ARG A 131 -23.77 10.78 -10.62
C ARG A 131 -23.71 11.49 -11.97
N THR A 132 -23.22 10.82 -13.02
CA THR A 132 -23.23 11.33 -14.38
C THR A 132 -24.63 11.12 -14.99
N TYR A 133 -25.62 11.89 -14.51
CA TYR A 133 -26.93 11.99 -15.15
C TYR A 133 -27.01 13.27 -15.99
N LYS A 134 -27.26 13.06 -17.30
CA LYS A 134 -27.72 13.95 -18.39
C LYS A 134 -27.92 15.43 -18.13
#